data_AF-A0A2U3NEX5-F1
#
_entry.id   AF-A0A2U3NEX5-F1
#
_cell.length_a   1.000
_cell.length_b   1.000
_cell.length_c   1.000
_cell.angle_alpha   90.00
_cell.angle_beta   90.00
_cell.angle_gamma   90.00
#
_symmetry.space_group_name_H-M   'P 1'
#
loop_
_entity.id
_entity.type
_entity.pdbx_description
1 polymer ?
#
loop_
_entity_poly.entity_id
_entity_poly.type
_entity_poly.pdbx_seq_one_letter_code
_entity_poly.pdbx_strand_id
1 'polypeptide(L)'
;MSNARTIVAQAARIVGLAAVLSAATGSMVAFAATADAAPGAPVAGHDGMHGNPAAAAPYWRYQQQDRDCGEMAVADVVGQVTGQEPSENEITAAAGNIPSVSHPGPIYRPGANTKNSDLPVLLAHYGVPATAVHPNLDALAHDLDQGRKVIVGLNDRILWNKSGDRSQENHFVVVIGVDTSAHVVHLNDSGSAAGRDEQVSVATFEAAWQTSDNFAVVTN
;
A
#
# COMPACT_ATOMS: atom_id res chain seq x y z
N MET A 1 41.09 -47.79 0.63
CA MET A 1 40.25 -48.97 0.32
C MET A 1 39.20 -48.51 -0.68
N SER A 2 39.29 -49.02 -1.90
CA SER A 2 38.40 -48.72 -3.03
C SER A 2 36.97 -49.16 -2.76
N ASN A 3 35.99 -48.49 -3.39
CA ASN A 3 35.05 -49.19 -4.25
C ASN A 3 34.51 -48.27 -5.34
N ALA A 4 34.80 -48.67 -6.57
CA ALA A 4 34.28 -48.12 -7.81
C ALA A 4 32.94 -48.77 -8.16
N ARG A 5 32.11 -48.08 -8.96
CA ARG A 5 31.36 -48.69 -10.06
C ARG A 5 30.94 -47.64 -11.11
N THR A 6 31.64 -47.78 -12.24
CA THR A 6 31.46 -47.34 -13.64
C THR A 6 30.02 -47.60 -14.15
N ILE A 7 29.41 -47.02 -15.19
CA ILE A 7 29.64 -47.04 -16.68
C ILE A 7 28.58 -46.10 -17.32
N VAL A 8 28.93 -45.00 -18.02
CA VAL A 8 29.07 -44.77 -19.50
C VAL A 8 27.80 -44.88 -20.37
N ALA A 9 27.44 -43.70 -20.95
CA ALA A 9 26.94 -43.33 -22.29
C ALA A 9 25.85 -44.12 -23.05
N GLN A 10 24.90 -43.40 -23.67
CA GLN A 10 24.94 -43.09 -25.12
C GLN A 10 23.81 -42.16 -25.57
N ALA A 11 24.10 -41.41 -26.64
CA ALA A 11 23.27 -40.42 -27.31
C ALA A 11 22.43 -41.02 -28.45
N ALA A 12 21.35 -40.35 -28.87
CA ALA A 12 20.90 -40.35 -30.26
C ALA A 12 20.06 -39.11 -30.59
N ARG A 13 20.50 -38.37 -31.61
CA ARG A 13 19.74 -37.37 -32.38
C ARG A 13 18.94 -38.10 -33.47
N ILE A 14 17.71 -37.66 -33.76
CA ILE A 14 17.10 -37.82 -35.09
C ILE A 14 16.46 -36.49 -35.51
N VAL A 15 16.84 -36.08 -36.72
CA VAL A 15 16.33 -34.96 -37.52
C VAL A 15 15.23 -35.48 -38.44
N GLY A 16 14.19 -34.69 -38.70
CA GLY A 16 13.21 -34.94 -39.75
C GLY A 16 12.54 -33.66 -40.23
N LEU A 17 13.02 -33.12 -41.35
CA LEU A 17 12.47 -32.00 -42.11
C LEU A 17 11.31 -32.48 -43.00
N ALA A 18 10.22 -31.72 -43.10
CA ALA A 18 9.38 -31.69 -44.30
C ALA A 18 8.67 -30.33 -44.42
N ALA A 19 8.99 -29.63 -45.50
CA ALA A 19 8.41 -28.35 -45.90
C ALA A 19 7.14 -28.56 -46.73
N VAL A 20 6.18 -27.64 -46.63
CA VAL A 20 5.24 -27.35 -47.71
C VAL A 20 4.98 -25.84 -47.75
N LEU A 21 5.39 -25.21 -48.86
CA LEU A 21 5.05 -23.85 -49.24
C LEU A 21 3.57 -23.79 -49.64
N SER A 22 2.87 -22.76 -49.20
CA SER A 22 1.74 -22.19 -49.95
C SER A 22 1.69 -20.69 -49.68
N ALA A 23 1.95 -19.93 -50.74
CA ALA A 23 1.88 -18.48 -50.77
C ALA A 23 0.42 -18.03 -50.77
N ALA A 24 0.08 -17.07 -49.90
CA ALA A 24 -1.10 -16.24 -50.05
C ALA A 24 -0.75 -14.82 -49.62
N THR A 25 -0.41 -13.98 -50.61
CA THR A 25 -0.34 -12.53 -50.47
C THR A 25 -1.76 -12.00 -50.28
N GLY A 26 -2.17 -11.83 -49.03
CA GLY A 26 -3.40 -11.13 -48.65
C GLY A 26 -3.05 -9.77 -48.07
N SER A 27 -3.19 -8.71 -48.88
CA SER A 27 -3.17 -7.32 -48.40
C SER A 27 -4.36 -7.10 -47.48
N MET A 28 -4.14 -7.12 -46.16
CA MET A 28 -5.13 -6.64 -45.20
C MET A 28 -4.75 -5.22 -44.80
N VAL A 29 -5.55 -4.28 -45.31
CA VAL A 29 -5.62 -2.91 -44.82
C VAL A 29 -6.01 -3.00 -43.35
N ALA A 30 -5.06 -2.73 -42.45
CA ALA A 30 -5.33 -2.59 -41.04
C ALA A 30 -6.18 -1.33 -40.87
N PHE A 31 -7.49 -1.51 -40.64
CA PHE A 31 -8.31 -0.44 -40.08
C PHE A 31 -7.75 -0.12 -38.70
N ALA A 32 -7.22 1.09 -38.55
CA ALA A 32 -6.92 1.68 -37.25
C ALA A 32 -8.23 1.74 -36.47
N ALA A 33 -8.44 0.80 -35.54
CA ALA A 33 -9.44 0.97 -34.50
C ALA A 33 -8.94 2.11 -33.61
N THR A 34 -9.52 3.29 -33.80
CA THR A 34 -9.48 4.36 -32.81
C THR A 34 -10.13 3.79 -31.54
N ALA A 35 -9.30 3.35 -30.59
CA ALA A 35 -9.74 3.12 -29.23
C ALA A 35 -10.14 4.49 -28.66
N ASP A 36 -11.42 4.81 -28.81
CA ASP A 36 -12.04 5.93 -28.13
C ASP A 36 -11.97 5.58 -26.63
N ALA A 37 -11.07 6.24 -25.92
CA ALA A 37 -10.94 6.12 -24.48
C ALA A 37 -12.19 6.78 -23.87
N ALA A 38 -13.23 5.98 -23.65
CA ALA A 38 -14.35 6.40 -22.84
C ALA A 38 -13.82 6.84 -21.45
N PRO A 39 -14.29 7.98 -20.91
CA PRO A 39 -13.93 8.38 -19.55
C PRO A 39 -14.35 7.28 -18.58
N GLY A 40 -13.44 6.93 -17.68
CA GLY A 40 -13.47 5.73 -16.85
C GLY A 40 -14.85 5.39 -16.29
N ALA A 41 -15.35 4.22 -16.67
CA ALA A 41 -16.48 3.61 -15.98
C ALA A 41 -16.11 3.44 -14.50
N PRO A 42 -17.03 3.70 -13.56
CA PRO A 42 -16.77 3.38 -12.16
C PRO A 42 -16.51 1.88 -12.07
N VAL A 43 -15.40 1.51 -11.43
CA VAL A 43 -15.20 0.11 -11.02
C VAL A 43 -16.40 -0.21 -10.14
N ALA A 44 -17.28 -1.09 -10.59
CA ALA A 44 -18.44 -1.49 -9.82
C ALA A 44 -17.93 -2.13 -8.52
N GLY A 45 -17.95 -1.36 -7.44
CA GLY A 45 -17.72 -1.89 -6.10
C GLY A 45 -18.76 -2.95 -5.82
N HIS A 46 -18.39 -4.00 -5.09
CA HIS A 46 -19.40 -4.78 -4.38
C HIS A 46 -20.23 -3.81 -3.53
N ASP A 47 -21.55 -4.02 -3.46
CA ASP A 47 -22.43 -3.23 -2.61
C ASP A 47 -21.81 -3.11 -1.20
N GLY A 48 -21.55 -1.88 -0.75
CA GLY A 48 -20.96 -1.59 0.57
C GLY A 48 -19.45 -1.38 0.63
N MET A 49 -18.71 -1.50 -0.49
CA MET A 49 -17.29 -1.16 -0.56
C MET A 49 -17.09 0.35 -0.75
N HIS A 50 -16.44 0.99 0.23
CA HIS A 50 -15.97 2.37 0.18
C HIS A 50 -14.48 2.42 -0.14
N GLY A 51 -14.06 3.33 -1.00
CA GLY A 51 -12.70 3.39 -1.53
C GLY A 51 -12.40 2.40 -2.66
N ASN A 52 -11.13 2.16 -2.94
CA ASN A 52 -10.70 1.24 -4.00
C ASN A 52 -9.41 0.49 -3.61
N PRO A 53 -9.54 -0.58 -2.79
CA PRO A 53 -8.39 -1.37 -2.37
C PRO A 53 -7.57 -1.92 -3.54
N ALA A 54 -8.21 -2.33 -4.63
CA ALA A 54 -7.52 -2.87 -5.81
C ALA A 54 -6.56 -1.86 -6.47
N ALA A 55 -6.92 -0.57 -6.46
CA ALA A 55 -6.07 0.49 -7.01
C ALA A 55 -4.97 0.95 -6.04
N ALA A 56 -5.22 0.85 -4.73
CA ALA A 56 -4.33 1.37 -3.69
C ALA A 56 -3.33 0.31 -3.15
N ALA A 57 -3.72 -0.97 -3.08
CA ALA A 57 -2.87 -2.06 -2.62
C ALA A 57 -1.49 -2.17 -3.31
N PRO A 58 -1.34 -1.86 -4.63
CA PRO A 58 -0.04 -1.90 -5.28
C PRO A 58 1.01 -0.93 -4.72
N TYR A 59 0.63 0.13 -4.00
CA TYR A 59 1.55 1.10 -3.40
C TYR A 59 2.15 0.63 -2.07
N TRP A 60 1.63 -0.46 -1.50
CA TRP A 60 2.18 -1.04 -0.28
C TRP A 60 3.63 -1.50 -0.47
N ARG A 61 4.47 -1.16 0.51
CA ARG A 61 5.83 -1.68 0.68
C ARG A 61 6.03 -2.11 2.13
N TYR A 62 6.67 -3.27 2.31
CA TYR A 62 7.10 -3.71 3.64
C TYR A 62 8.27 -2.86 4.12
N GLN A 63 8.15 -2.28 5.32
CA GLN A 63 9.23 -1.49 5.91
C GLN A 63 10.42 -2.39 6.27
N GLN A 64 11.64 -1.93 6.00
CA GLN A 64 12.88 -2.62 6.33
C GLN A 64 13.54 -2.05 7.58
N GLN A 65 13.29 -0.78 7.89
CA GLN A 65 13.79 -0.10 9.08
C GLN A 65 12.82 -0.27 10.25
N ASP A 66 13.36 -0.20 11.46
CA ASP A 66 12.54 -0.20 12.66
C ASP A 66 11.94 1.20 12.87
N ARG A 67 10.62 1.26 13.11
CA ARG A 67 9.85 2.46 13.52
C ARG A 67 9.61 3.54 12.45
N ASP A 68 9.74 3.23 11.18
CA ASP A 68 9.43 4.13 10.07
C ASP A 68 8.05 3.91 9.41
N CYS A 69 7.10 3.31 10.14
CA CYS A 69 5.74 3.06 9.63
C CYS A 69 5.03 4.35 9.19
N GLY A 70 5.28 5.47 9.86
CA GLY A 70 4.73 6.77 9.49
C GLY A 70 5.25 7.25 8.14
N GLU A 71 6.55 7.12 7.91
CA GLU A 71 7.20 7.44 6.64
C GLU A 71 6.65 6.55 5.53
N MET A 72 6.57 5.25 5.76
CA MET A 72 6.08 4.31 4.75
C MET A 72 4.60 4.52 4.41
N ALA A 73 3.76 4.88 5.38
CA ALA A 73 2.37 5.28 5.13
C ALA A 73 2.29 6.57 4.29
N VAL A 74 3.18 7.55 4.53
CA VAL A 74 3.26 8.76 3.70
C VAL A 74 3.73 8.43 2.29
N ALA A 75 4.75 7.59 2.13
CA ALA A 75 5.25 7.16 0.83
C ALA A 75 4.16 6.50 -0.02
N ASP A 76 3.37 5.60 0.60
CA ASP A 76 2.22 4.96 -0.03
C ASP A 76 1.20 6.01 -0.52
N VAL A 77 0.76 6.92 0.36
CA VAL A 77 -0.20 7.98 -0.03
C VAL A 77 0.35 8.90 -1.12
N VAL A 78 1.64 9.27 -1.07
CA VAL A 78 2.29 10.06 -2.13
C VAL A 78 2.28 9.31 -3.45
N GLY A 79 2.55 8.00 -3.44
CA GLY A 79 2.44 7.13 -4.60
C GLY A 79 1.01 7.15 -5.16
N GLN A 80 0.01 6.94 -4.32
CA GLN A 80 -1.40 6.93 -4.73
C GLN A 80 -1.86 8.25 -5.36
N VAL A 81 -1.43 9.40 -4.80
CA VAL A 81 -1.87 10.72 -5.27
C VAL A 81 -1.11 11.17 -6.51
N THR A 82 0.19 10.90 -6.56
CA THR A 82 1.08 11.50 -7.58
C THR A 82 1.50 10.53 -8.67
N GLY A 83 1.41 9.21 -8.42
CA GLY A 83 2.00 8.17 -9.27
C GLY A 83 3.52 8.02 -9.11
N GLN A 84 4.17 8.83 -8.27
CA GLN A 84 5.60 8.73 -7.94
C GLN A 84 5.79 8.42 -6.46
N GLU A 85 5.88 7.14 -6.13
CA GLU A 85 6.13 6.67 -4.76
C GLU A 85 7.61 6.87 -4.39
N PRO A 86 7.95 7.61 -3.34
CA PRO A 86 9.32 7.67 -2.85
C PRO A 86 9.71 6.33 -2.23
N SER A 87 10.97 5.92 -2.42
CA SER A 87 11.52 4.76 -1.71
C SER A 87 11.66 5.02 -0.21
N GLU A 88 11.75 3.96 0.59
CA GLU A 88 11.98 4.03 2.05
C GLU A 88 13.17 4.92 2.43
N ASN A 89 14.28 4.81 1.69
CA ASN A 89 15.46 5.64 1.91
C ASN A 89 15.21 7.12 1.58
N GLU A 90 14.43 7.42 0.55
CA GLU A 90 14.11 8.81 0.17
C GLU A 90 13.16 9.45 1.17
N ILE A 91 12.11 8.74 1.61
CA ILE A 91 11.14 9.27 2.55
C ILE A 91 11.74 9.47 3.95
N THR A 92 12.55 8.52 4.43
CA THR A 92 13.24 8.63 5.73
C THR A 92 14.33 9.70 5.70
N ALA A 93 15.03 9.88 4.57
CA ALA A 93 15.99 10.97 4.40
C ALA A 93 15.31 12.34 4.37
N ALA A 94 14.15 12.47 3.71
CA ALA A 94 13.37 13.71 3.72
C ALA A 94 12.89 14.02 5.15
N ALA A 95 12.26 13.06 5.83
CA ALA A 95 11.80 13.20 7.20
C ALA A 95 12.94 13.51 8.19
N GLY A 96 14.15 12.99 7.94
CA GLY A 96 15.36 13.30 8.69
C GLY A 96 15.90 14.74 8.52
N ASN A 97 15.42 15.48 7.52
CA ASN A 97 15.84 16.86 7.23
C ASN A 97 14.74 17.91 7.48
N ILE A 98 13.49 17.48 7.68
CA ILE A 98 12.37 18.37 7.98
C ILE A 98 12.24 18.51 9.50
N PRO A 99 12.26 19.73 10.07
CA PRO A 99 12.01 19.92 11.50
C PRO A 99 10.62 19.41 11.91
N SER A 100 10.56 18.67 13.01
CA SER A 100 9.29 18.28 13.64
C SER A 100 8.59 19.54 14.19
N VAL A 101 7.26 19.55 14.09
CA VAL A 101 6.42 20.57 14.73
C VAL A 101 6.00 20.16 16.15
N SER A 102 6.26 18.90 16.53
CA SER A 102 5.92 18.34 17.84
C SER A 102 7.07 18.38 18.85
N HIS A 103 8.33 18.35 18.39
CA HIS A 103 9.48 18.30 19.29
C HIS A 103 10.74 18.91 18.65
N PRO A 104 11.79 19.22 19.44
CA PRO A 104 13.07 19.63 18.88
C PRO A 104 13.69 18.52 18.00
N GLY A 105 14.24 18.91 16.85
CA GLY A 105 14.88 17.99 15.90
C GLY A 105 14.03 17.70 14.67
N PRO A 106 14.44 16.73 13.84
CA PRO A 106 13.70 16.35 12.64
C PRO A 106 12.46 15.51 12.96
N ILE A 107 11.57 15.35 11.98
CA ILE A 107 10.39 14.47 12.05
C ILE A 107 10.80 13.04 12.40
N TYR A 108 11.83 12.52 11.72
CA TYR A 108 12.27 11.15 11.90
C TYR A 108 13.77 11.06 12.16
N ARG A 109 14.15 10.05 12.95
CA ARG A 109 15.52 9.54 13.05
C ARG A 109 15.43 8.01 13.10
N PRO A 110 16.42 7.28 12.58
CA PRO A 110 16.45 5.83 12.70
C PRO A 110 16.17 5.34 14.13
N GLY A 111 15.15 4.51 14.30
CA GLY A 111 14.72 3.97 15.59
C GLY A 111 13.90 4.92 16.48
N ALA A 112 13.54 6.11 16.00
CA ALA A 112 12.59 7.01 16.64
C ALA A 112 11.20 6.89 16.00
N ASN A 113 10.16 7.26 16.75
CA ASN A 113 8.80 7.28 16.22
C ASN A 113 8.45 8.69 15.71
N THR A 114 7.87 8.75 14.52
CA THR A 114 7.22 9.96 13.99
C THR A 114 5.95 10.29 14.76
N LYS A 115 5.65 11.59 14.94
CA LYS A 115 4.47 12.06 15.65
C LYS A 115 3.30 12.30 14.70
N ASN A 116 2.08 12.12 15.21
CA ASN A 116 0.82 12.38 14.50
C ASN A 116 0.82 13.73 13.78
N SER A 117 1.28 14.80 14.45
CA SER A 117 1.31 16.16 13.88
C SER A 117 2.30 16.35 12.73
N ASP A 118 3.28 15.46 12.60
CA ASP A 118 4.34 15.56 11.60
C ASP A 118 3.96 14.89 10.28
N LEU A 119 2.97 13.97 10.28
CA LEU A 119 2.50 13.30 9.06
C LEU A 119 1.97 14.29 8.00
N PRO A 120 1.09 15.28 8.32
CA PRO A 120 0.67 16.27 7.33
C PRO A 120 1.82 17.14 6.82
N VAL A 121 2.83 17.40 7.67
CA VAL A 121 4.01 18.19 7.28
C VAL A 121 4.84 17.42 6.27
N LEU A 122 5.06 16.13 6.49
CA LEU A 122 5.79 15.28 5.56
C LEU A 122 5.01 15.09 4.24
N LEU A 123 3.69 14.88 4.28
CA LEU A 123 2.85 14.84 3.07
C LEU A 123 2.94 16.15 2.27
N ALA A 124 2.87 17.29 2.95
CA ALA A 124 2.97 18.62 2.31
C ALA A 124 4.32 18.84 1.62
N HIS A 125 5.41 18.26 2.14
CA HIS A 125 6.72 18.30 1.48
C HIS A 125 6.67 17.68 0.07
N TYR A 126 5.86 16.64 -0.13
CA TYR A 126 5.65 15.99 -1.43
C TYR A 126 4.51 16.62 -2.26
N GLY A 127 4.00 17.78 -1.85
CA GLY A 127 2.91 18.47 -2.56
C GLY A 127 1.54 17.82 -2.36
N VAL A 128 1.38 16.98 -1.34
CA VAL A 128 0.10 16.36 -0.97
C VAL A 128 -0.43 17.06 0.29
N PRO A 129 -1.30 18.08 0.16
CA PRO A 129 -1.89 18.72 1.32
C PRO A 129 -2.86 17.76 2.03
N ALA A 130 -2.78 17.71 3.36
CA ALA A 130 -3.63 16.85 4.17
C ALA A 130 -3.94 17.49 5.52
N THR A 131 -4.99 17.02 6.16
CA THR A 131 -5.49 17.54 7.44
C THR A 131 -5.58 16.42 8.48
N ALA A 132 -5.08 16.68 9.69
CA ALA A 132 -5.29 15.83 10.85
C ALA A 132 -6.72 15.99 11.39
N VAL A 133 -7.42 14.89 11.60
CA VAL A 133 -8.83 14.81 12.01
C VAL A 133 -9.04 13.64 12.97
N HIS A 134 -10.22 13.61 13.61
CA HIS A 134 -10.66 12.53 14.50
C HIS A 134 -12.06 12.04 14.09
N PRO A 135 -12.20 11.39 12.91
CA PRO A 135 -13.49 10.99 12.38
C PRO A 135 -14.03 9.74 13.08
N ASN A 136 -15.30 9.42 12.82
CA ASN A 136 -15.83 8.07 13.02
C ASN A 136 -15.66 7.25 11.73
N LEU A 137 -16.01 5.95 11.75
CA LEU A 137 -15.87 5.08 10.59
C LEU A 137 -16.69 5.57 9.38
N ASP A 138 -17.90 6.09 9.59
CA ASP A 138 -18.76 6.60 8.51
C ASP A 138 -18.14 7.80 7.79
N ALA A 139 -17.57 8.75 8.53
CA ALA A 139 -16.89 9.90 7.95
C ALA A 139 -15.62 9.47 7.20
N LEU A 140 -14.87 8.50 7.75
CA LEU A 140 -13.72 7.92 7.06
C LEU A 140 -14.12 7.21 5.75
N ALA A 141 -15.21 6.45 5.76
CA ALA A 141 -15.75 5.80 4.56
C ALA A 141 -16.18 6.83 3.51
N HIS A 142 -16.82 7.92 3.92
CA HIS A 142 -17.17 9.02 3.02
C HIS A 142 -15.94 9.71 2.42
N ASP A 143 -14.86 9.89 3.20
CA ASP A 143 -13.60 10.42 2.67
C ASP A 143 -13.00 9.50 1.59
N LEU A 144 -13.09 8.17 1.78
CA LEU A 144 -12.66 7.18 0.79
C LEU A 144 -13.53 7.21 -0.49
N ASP A 145 -14.84 7.41 -0.37
CA ASP A 145 -15.76 7.56 -1.51
C ASP A 145 -15.45 8.80 -2.35
N GLN A 146 -14.98 9.86 -1.70
CA GLN A 146 -14.48 11.07 -2.35
C GLN A 146 -13.10 10.89 -2.98
N GLY A 147 -12.51 9.70 -2.87
CA GLY A 147 -11.19 9.38 -3.41
C GLY A 147 -10.03 9.92 -2.57
N ARG A 148 -10.29 10.51 -1.40
CA ARG A 148 -9.28 11.04 -0.48
C ARG A 148 -8.49 9.87 0.13
N LYS A 149 -7.22 10.11 0.46
CA LYS A 149 -6.34 9.09 1.03
C LYS A 149 -6.23 9.28 2.53
N VAL A 150 -6.19 8.18 3.27
CA VAL A 150 -6.34 8.18 4.73
C VAL A 150 -5.19 7.41 5.37
N ILE A 151 -4.41 8.09 6.21
CA ILE A 151 -3.47 7.46 7.16
C ILE A 151 -4.14 7.47 8.53
N VAL A 152 -4.04 6.38 9.30
CA VAL A 152 -4.58 6.31 10.66
C VAL A 152 -3.50 5.90 11.66
N GLY A 153 -3.64 6.36 12.91
CA GLY A 153 -2.83 5.91 14.05
C GLY A 153 -3.51 4.77 14.78
N LEU A 154 -2.88 3.58 14.80
CA LEU A 154 -3.40 2.36 15.42
C LEU A 154 -2.45 1.86 16.52
N ASN A 155 -2.96 0.96 17.35
CA ASN A 155 -2.14 0.10 18.20
C ASN A 155 -1.89 -1.27 17.54
N ASP A 156 -0.63 -1.58 17.27
CA ASP A 156 -0.18 -2.81 16.60
C ASP A 156 -0.46 -4.10 17.40
N ARG A 157 -0.47 -4.01 18.74
CA ARG A 157 -0.76 -5.15 19.62
C ARG A 157 -2.22 -5.53 19.54
N ILE A 158 -3.11 -4.54 19.41
CA ILE A 158 -4.52 -4.78 19.15
C ILE A 158 -4.70 -5.37 17.76
N LEU A 159 -4.18 -4.68 16.73
CA LEU A 159 -4.36 -5.05 15.33
C LEU A 159 -3.94 -6.50 15.05
N TRP A 160 -2.75 -6.88 15.50
CA TRP A 160 -2.19 -8.21 15.24
C TRP A 160 -2.43 -9.22 16.38
N ASN A 161 -3.29 -8.89 17.35
CA ASN A 161 -3.58 -9.71 18.53
C ASN A 161 -2.32 -10.23 19.25
N LYS A 162 -1.37 -9.34 19.52
CA LYS A 162 -0.11 -9.64 20.23
C LYS A 162 -0.18 -9.16 21.68
N SER A 163 0.65 -9.75 22.53
CA SER A 163 0.90 -9.24 23.88
C SER A 163 1.70 -7.94 23.84
N GLY A 164 1.55 -7.12 24.87
CA GLY A 164 2.23 -5.83 25.00
C GLY A 164 1.28 -4.75 25.49
N ASP A 165 1.73 -3.50 25.41
CA ASP A 165 0.91 -2.34 25.72
C ASP A 165 -0.14 -2.11 24.63
N ARG A 166 -1.39 -1.96 25.06
CA ARG A 166 -2.59 -1.77 24.22
C ARG A 166 -3.29 -0.44 24.52
N SER A 167 -2.64 0.47 25.25
CA SER A 167 -3.25 1.69 25.79
C SER A 167 -3.13 2.91 24.89
N GLN A 168 -2.15 2.95 23.99
CA GLN A 168 -1.83 4.10 23.13
C GLN A 168 -1.48 3.60 21.73
N GLU A 169 -1.65 4.46 20.73
CA GLU A 169 -1.21 4.17 19.38
C GLU A 169 0.31 4.13 19.27
N ASN A 170 0.79 3.31 18.35
CA ASN A 170 2.21 3.11 18.12
C ASN A 170 2.55 2.74 16.67
N HIS A 171 1.57 2.77 15.77
CA HIS A 171 1.68 2.29 14.41
C HIS A 171 0.84 3.16 13.45
N PHE A 172 1.33 3.36 12.23
CA PHE A 172 0.60 4.05 11.18
C PHE A 172 0.40 3.15 9.98
N VAL A 173 -0.80 3.18 9.42
CA VAL A 173 -1.19 2.41 8.24
C VAL A 173 -2.05 3.26 7.32
N VAL A 174 -2.18 2.85 6.06
CA VAL A 174 -3.09 3.49 5.10
C VAL A 174 -4.39 2.68 5.04
N VAL A 175 -5.54 3.34 5.26
CA VAL A 175 -6.83 2.72 4.99
C VAL A 175 -7.12 2.85 3.50
N ILE A 176 -7.29 1.72 2.82
CA ILE A 176 -7.48 1.67 1.37
C ILE A 176 -8.92 1.26 0.97
N GLY A 177 -9.71 0.78 1.93
CA GLY A 177 -11.14 0.60 1.77
C GLY A 177 -11.84 0.16 3.05
N VAL A 178 -13.17 0.32 3.06
CA VAL A 178 -14.07 -0.17 4.11
C VAL A 178 -15.19 -0.94 3.43
N ASP A 179 -15.31 -2.23 3.72
CA ASP A 179 -16.40 -3.09 3.27
C ASP A 179 -17.45 -3.22 4.37
N THR A 180 -18.52 -2.44 4.26
CA THR A 180 -19.61 -2.43 5.25
C THR A 180 -20.48 -3.69 5.16
N SER A 181 -20.51 -4.36 4.01
CA SER A 181 -21.23 -5.63 3.84
C SER A 181 -20.48 -6.77 4.53
N ALA A 182 -19.16 -6.83 4.34
CA ALA A 182 -18.30 -7.85 4.96
C ALA A 182 -17.86 -7.51 6.39
N HIS A 183 -18.08 -6.27 6.86
CA HIS A 183 -17.58 -5.73 8.13
C HIS A 183 -16.05 -5.81 8.24
N VAL A 184 -15.36 -5.42 7.16
CA VAL A 184 -13.91 -5.48 7.01
C VAL A 184 -13.35 -4.09 6.66
N VAL A 185 -12.18 -3.77 7.21
CA VAL A 185 -11.35 -2.65 6.78
C VAL A 185 -10.14 -3.21 6.05
N HIS A 186 -9.85 -2.64 4.89
CA HIS A 186 -8.71 -2.97 4.03
C HIS A 186 -7.57 -1.98 4.29
N LEU A 187 -6.39 -2.50 4.57
CA LEU A 187 -5.22 -1.72 4.98
C LEU A 187 -4.02 -2.00 4.08
N ASN A 188 -3.22 -0.98 3.83
CA ASN A 188 -1.80 -1.17 3.51
C ASN A 188 -1.00 -0.95 4.79
N ASP A 189 -0.48 -2.04 5.36
CA ASP A 189 0.27 -2.06 6.62
C ASP A 189 1.74 -2.38 6.35
N SER A 190 2.62 -1.36 6.38
CA SER A 190 4.05 -1.55 6.15
C SER A 190 4.75 -2.39 7.21
N GLY A 191 4.15 -2.54 8.41
CA GLY A 191 4.71 -3.27 9.55
C GLY A 191 4.56 -4.79 9.46
N SER A 192 3.83 -5.28 8.45
CA SER A 192 3.59 -6.70 8.21
C SER A 192 4.05 -7.10 6.81
N ALA A 193 4.85 -8.15 6.65
CA ALA A 193 5.25 -8.64 5.32
C ALA A 193 4.07 -9.18 4.48
N ALA A 194 2.92 -9.39 5.11
CA ALA A 194 1.64 -9.72 4.47
C ALA A 194 0.65 -8.54 4.50
N GLY A 195 1.15 -7.31 4.73
CA GLY A 195 0.33 -6.14 4.98
C GLY A 195 -0.25 -5.46 3.75
N ARG A 196 -0.02 -6.00 2.54
CA ARG A 196 -0.69 -5.54 1.33
C ARG A 196 -2.15 -5.96 1.34
N ASP A 197 -3.07 -5.01 1.31
CA ASP A 197 -4.50 -5.28 1.42
C ASP A 197 -4.83 -6.18 2.63
N GLU A 198 -4.21 -5.90 3.77
CA GLU A 198 -4.52 -6.58 5.02
C GLU A 198 -5.98 -6.30 5.39
N GLN A 199 -6.74 -7.38 5.58
CA GLN A 199 -8.15 -7.32 5.92
C GLN A 199 -8.32 -7.59 7.41
N VAL A 200 -8.87 -6.61 8.12
CA VAL A 200 -9.19 -6.72 9.55
C VAL A 200 -10.67 -6.47 9.78
N SER A 201 -11.25 -7.08 10.80
CA SER A 201 -12.65 -6.77 11.14
C SER A 201 -12.77 -5.32 11.60
N VAL A 202 -13.90 -4.68 11.31
CA VAL A 202 -14.22 -3.33 11.80
C VAL A 202 -14.02 -3.22 13.31
N ALA A 203 -14.48 -4.22 14.08
CA ALA A 203 -14.32 -4.23 15.54
C ALA A 203 -12.85 -4.23 15.99
N THR A 204 -11.97 -4.96 15.30
CA THR A 204 -10.52 -4.96 15.62
C THR A 204 -9.90 -3.63 15.23
N PHE A 205 -10.27 -3.08 14.06
CA PHE A 205 -9.80 -1.79 13.60
C PHE A 205 -10.18 -0.67 14.56
N GLU A 206 -11.47 -0.53 14.89
CA GLU A 206 -11.96 0.51 15.81
C GLU A 206 -11.35 0.38 17.20
N ALA A 207 -11.19 -0.85 17.73
CA ALA A 207 -10.51 -1.05 19.00
C ALA A 207 -9.05 -0.58 18.99
N ALA A 208 -8.33 -0.80 17.87
CA ALA A 208 -6.95 -0.33 17.71
C ALA A 208 -6.89 1.19 17.49
N TRP A 209 -7.82 1.73 16.73
CA TRP A 209 -7.88 3.14 16.33
C TRP A 209 -8.32 4.06 17.47
N GLN A 210 -9.23 3.60 18.33
CA GLN A 210 -9.68 4.35 19.50
C GLN A 210 -8.53 4.68 20.46
N THR A 211 -7.40 3.96 20.41
CA THR A 211 -6.21 4.25 21.22
C THR A 211 -5.53 5.57 20.85
N SER A 212 -5.77 6.10 19.65
CA SER A 212 -5.32 7.43 19.19
C SER A 212 -6.42 8.49 19.23
N ASP A 213 -7.54 8.22 19.91
CA ASP A 213 -8.78 9.02 19.79
C ASP A 213 -9.26 9.11 18.34
N ASN A 214 -9.20 7.99 17.61
CA ASN A 214 -9.57 7.91 16.19
C ASN A 214 -8.77 8.87 15.30
N PHE A 215 -7.49 9.10 15.60
CA PHE A 215 -6.65 9.98 14.80
C PHE A 215 -6.52 9.48 13.35
N ALA A 216 -6.74 10.39 12.40
CA ALA A 216 -6.48 10.17 10.99
C ALA A 216 -5.87 11.42 10.34
N VAL A 217 -5.14 11.21 9.25
CA VAL A 217 -4.71 12.24 8.32
C VAL A 217 -5.37 11.98 6.97
N VAL A 218 -6.11 12.96 6.48
CA VAL A 218 -6.89 12.83 5.24
C VAL A 218 -6.43 13.88 4.23
N THR A 219 -6.10 13.47 3.01
CA THR A 219 -5.68 14.39 1.92
C THR A 219 -6.81 15.36 1.57
N ASN A 220 -6.49 16.61 1.24
CA ASN A 220 -7.50 17.65 0.94
C ASN A 220 -8.19 17.48 -0.41
#